data_AF-A0A1U7LSC3-F1
#
_entry.id   AF-A0A1U7LSC3-F1
#
_cell.length_a   1.000
_cell.length_b   1.000
_cell.length_c   1.000
_cell.angle_alpha   90.00
_cell.angle_beta   90.00
_cell.angle_gamma   90.00
#
_symmetry.space_group_name_H-M   'P 1'
#
loop_
_entity.id
_entity.type
_entity.pdbx_description
1 polymer ?
#
loop_
_entity_poly.entity_id
_entity_poly.type
_entity_poly.pdbx_seq_one_letter_code
_entity_poly.pdbx_strand_id
1 'polypeptide(L)'
;MPPKIKISSFDLLSQVEEAKEKFTQQKKNGWTNRVSKKPIIKQNKGVGLRVNKDTEAILTDDHIRVKMALERKSRLYEKMQRGDMGEGPECLIDFSQKWEEEKISRNEEEEEEEEEDLVETTDEFGRCIWVPAHQATRIDQFGRVRMVGKQATVPYGFCLCVFLTNSENVIRGDHIQAAPNLDDKKMKEILEEPDTVPEVHYDGTREIRTKGVAFYQFSQDEELRQQQMADLQSARAETEYEREMNGAIEPETRRIDDPMERLERELKLEKKGEEWLDNLGL
;
A
#
# COMPACT_ATOMS: atom_id res chain seq x y z
N MET A 1 61.82 31.04 -19.32
CA MET A 1 61.68 29.69 -18.73
C MET A 1 61.65 29.82 -17.22
N PRO A 2 60.58 29.40 -16.52
CA PRO A 2 60.55 29.49 -15.06
C PRO A 2 61.54 28.49 -14.43
N PRO A 3 62.21 28.85 -13.32
CA PRO A 3 63.18 27.96 -12.69
C PRO A 3 62.46 26.74 -12.09
N LYS A 4 62.97 25.54 -12.38
CA LYS A 4 62.51 24.30 -11.74
C LYS A 4 62.89 24.37 -10.26
N ILE A 5 61.90 24.60 -9.39
CA ILE A 5 62.07 24.55 -7.94
C ILE A 5 62.40 23.10 -7.58
N LYS A 6 63.66 22.83 -7.23
CA LYS A 6 64.08 21.53 -6.67
C LYS A 6 63.65 21.51 -5.22
N ILE A 7 62.44 21.02 -4.96
CA ILE A 7 61.98 20.80 -3.59
C ILE A 7 62.78 19.62 -3.04
N SER A 8 63.56 19.85 -1.99
CA SER A 8 64.35 18.79 -1.39
C SER A 8 63.43 17.80 -0.67
N SER A 9 63.76 16.51 -0.69
CA SER A 9 62.98 15.47 -0.01
C SER A 9 62.86 15.73 1.49
N PHE A 10 63.85 16.43 2.07
CA PHE A 10 63.86 16.86 3.46
C PHE A 10 62.81 17.95 3.74
N ASP A 11 62.65 18.90 2.82
CA ASP A 11 61.62 19.95 2.95
C ASP A 11 60.20 19.37 2.81
N LEU A 12 60.02 18.33 2.00
CA LEU A 12 58.75 17.61 1.90
C LEU A 12 58.45 16.84 3.19
N LEU A 13 59.45 16.19 3.79
CA LEU A 13 59.26 15.52 5.08
C LEU A 13 58.89 16.51 6.17
N SER A 14 59.60 17.63 6.23
CA SER A 14 59.33 18.72 7.18
C SER A 14 57.90 19.27 7.00
N GLN A 15 57.47 19.52 5.76
CA GLN A 15 56.10 19.96 5.49
C GLN A 15 55.04 18.92 5.86
N VAL A 16 55.32 17.63 5.68
CA VAL A 16 54.41 16.54 6.08
C VAL A 16 54.33 16.43 7.61
N GLU A 17 55.45 16.61 8.31
CA GLU A 17 55.48 16.63 9.78
C GLU A 17 54.73 17.84 10.34
N GLU A 18 54.95 19.04 9.80
CA GLU A 18 54.18 20.22 10.16
C GLU A 18 52.68 20.04 9.91
N ALA A 19 52.30 19.42 8.79
CA ALA A 19 50.89 19.15 8.48
C ALA A 19 50.28 18.15 9.49
N LYS A 20 51.04 17.13 9.90
CA LYS A 20 50.62 16.18 10.94
C LYS A 20 50.47 16.87 12.29
N GLU A 21 51.41 17.74 12.67
CA GLU A 21 51.35 18.50 13.91
C GLU A 21 50.13 19.43 13.93
N LYS A 22 49.91 20.20 12.84
CA LYS A 22 48.73 21.05 12.66
C LYS A 22 47.43 20.25 12.75
N PHE A 23 47.39 19.04 12.19
CA PHE A 23 46.25 18.13 12.31
C PHE A 23 46.03 17.64 13.75
N THR A 24 47.09 17.27 14.47
CA THR A 24 46.97 16.86 15.88
C THR A 24 46.54 18.02 16.78
N GLN A 25 47.01 19.25 16.51
CA GLN A 25 46.58 20.45 17.21
C GLN A 25 45.12 20.79 16.91
N GLN A 26 44.67 20.68 15.65
CA GLN A 26 43.24 20.80 15.30
C GLN A 26 42.37 19.75 16.00
N LYS A 27 42.87 18.51 16.12
CA LYS A 27 42.16 17.43 16.82
C LYS A 27 42.07 17.70 18.33
N LYS A 28 43.13 18.24 18.95
CA LYS A 28 43.16 18.65 20.37
C LYS A 28 42.27 19.87 20.66
N ASN A 29 42.23 20.83 19.73
CA ASN A 29 41.41 22.04 19.85
C ASN A 29 39.93 21.79 19.56
N GLY A 30 39.54 20.53 19.31
CA GLY A 30 38.17 20.14 19.00
C GLY A 30 37.77 20.66 17.62
N TRP A 31 37.62 19.75 16.66
CA TRP A 31 37.02 20.07 15.38
C TRP A 31 35.55 20.47 15.63
N THR A 32 35.28 21.75 15.91
CA THR A 32 33.91 22.29 15.96
C THR A 32 33.47 22.61 14.54
N ASN A 33 33.30 21.58 13.72
CA ASN A 33 32.30 21.69 12.67
C ASN A 33 31.02 21.78 13.47
N ARG A 34 30.42 22.97 13.51
CA ARG A 34 28.97 23.05 13.64
C ARG A 34 28.40 22.39 12.39
N VAL A 35 28.50 21.07 12.31
CA VAL A 35 27.39 20.30 11.75
C VAL A 35 26.25 20.76 12.63
N SER A 36 25.33 21.54 12.06
CA SER A 36 24.05 21.81 12.69
C SER A 36 23.60 20.45 13.21
N LYS A 37 23.60 20.28 14.55
CA LYS A 37 23.14 19.02 15.13
C LYS A 37 21.74 18.90 14.56
N LYS A 38 21.53 17.97 13.60
CA LYS A 38 20.19 17.57 13.22
C LYS A 38 19.50 17.35 14.56
N PRO A 39 18.32 17.96 14.80
CA PRO A 39 17.68 17.86 16.11
C PRO A 39 17.73 16.39 16.48
N ILE A 40 18.29 16.07 17.65
CA ILE A 40 18.30 14.70 18.14
C ILE A 40 16.82 14.36 18.25
N ILE A 41 16.30 13.68 17.22
CA ILE A 41 14.96 13.13 17.21
C ILE A 41 15.04 12.14 18.36
N LYS A 42 14.51 12.56 19.51
CA LYS A 42 14.46 11.71 20.70
C LYS A 42 13.82 10.42 20.22
N GLN A 43 14.58 9.33 20.16
CA GLN A 43 14.02 8.06 19.77
C GLN A 43 12.83 7.81 20.69
N ASN A 44 11.67 7.50 20.09
CA ASN A 44 10.46 7.21 20.84
C ASN A 44 10.81 6.14 21.89
N LYS A 45 10.60 6.44 23.18
CA LYS A 45 10.98 5.56 24.29
C LYS A 45 10.45 4.12 24.10
N GLY A 46 9.33 3.96 23.40
CA GLY A 46 8.74 2.68 23.04
C GLY A 46 9.49 1.86 21.98
N VAL A 47 10.43 2.42 21.23
CA VAL A 47 11.24 1.66 20.24
C VAL A 47 12.19 0.71 20.98
N GLY A 48 12.87 1.18 22.03
CA GLY A 48 13.75 0.33 22.84
C GLY A 48 12.98 -0.79 23.55
N LEU A 49 11.78 -0.48 24.06
CA LEU A 49 10.91 -1.48 24.68
C LEU A 49 10.41 -2.55 23.70
N ARG A 50 10.10 -2.17 22.45
CA ARG A 50 9.74 -3.11 21.38
C ARG A 50 10.92 -3.99 20.99
N VAL A 51 12.10 -3.40 20.78
CA VAL A 51 13.33 -4.16 20.49
C VAL A 51 13.64 -5.16 21.60
N ASN A 52 13.56 -4.75 22.87
CA ASN A 52 13.79 -5.65 23.99
C ASN A 52 12.75 -6.78 24.06
N LYS A 53 11.46 -6.45 23.87
CA LYS A 53 10.39 -7.46 23.83
C LYS A 53 10.57 -8.45 22.68
N ASP A 54 11.00 -7.98 21.51
CA ASP A 54 11.31 -8.84 20.36
C ASP A 54 12.52 -9.73 20.68
N THR A 55 13.57 -9.20 21.36
CA THR A 55 14.71 -10.03 21.79
C THR A 55 14.37 -11.07 22.86
N GLU A 56 13.43 -10.76 23.76
CA GLU A 56 12.96 -11.69 24.78
C GLU A 56 12.04 -12.77 24.17
N ALA A 57 11.20 -12.41 23.18
CA ALA A 57 10.34 -13.35 22.47
C ALA A 57 11.14 -14.43 21.71
N ILE A 58 12.32 -14.08 21.19
CA ILE A 58 13.25 -15.00 20.51
C ILE A 58 13.72 -16.16 21.41
N LEU A 59 13.63 -16.03 22.74
CA LEU A 59 14.06 -17.05 23.69
C LEU A 59 12.95 -18.02 24.13
N THR A 60 11.74 -17.89 23.57
CA THR A 60 10.67 -18.85 23.87
C THR A 60 10.99 -20.24 23.30
N ASP A 61 10.52 -21.30 23.96
CA ASP A 61 10.74 -22.69 23.53
C ASP A 61 10.27 -22.94 22.08
N ASP A 62 9.26 -22.22 21.62
CA ASP A 62 8.77 -22.30 20.24
C ASP A 62 9.78 -21.71 19.24
N HIS A 63 10.47 -20.63 19.57
CA HIS A 63 11.55 -20.11 18.74
C HIS A 63 12.71 -21.10 18.62
N ILE A 64 13.04 -21.83 19.69
CA ILE A 64 14.05 -22.88 19.66
C ILE A 64 13.61 -24.03 18.74
N ARG A 65 12.34 -24.46 18.82
CA ARG A 65 11.78 -25.50 17.94
C ARG A 65 11.80 -25.07 16.47
N VAL A 66 11.39 -23.84 16.18
CA VAL A 66 11.40 -23.26 14.81
C VAL A 66 12.83 -23.18 14.29
N LYS A 67 13.78 -22.68 15.09
CA LYS A 67 15.20 -22.61 14.72
C LYS A 67 15.77 -23.98 14.40
N MET A 68 15.50 -24.98 15.22
CA MET A 68 15.94 -26.37 14.98
C MET A 68 15.32 -26.96 13.71
N ALA A 69 14.05 -26.65 13.40
CA ALA A 69 13.42 -27.09 12.16
C ALA A 69 14.04 -26.41 10.93
N LEU A 70 14.35 -25.11 11.02
CA LEU A 70 15.01 -24.35 9.96
C LEU A 70 16.44 -24.86 9.71
N GLU A 71 17.21 -25.15 10.77
CA GLU A 71 18.55 -25.74 10.67
C GLU A 71 18.53 -27.16 10.05
N ARG A 72 17.48 -27.96 10.33
CA ARG A 72 17.31 -29.26 9.66
C ARG A 72 17.05 -29.07 8.16
N LYS A 73 16.18 -28.13 7.79
CA LYS A 73 15.88 -27.83 6.38
C LYS A 73 17.11 -27.26 5.67
N SER A 74 17.87 -26.36 6.28
CA SER A 74 19.07 -25.78 5.66
C SER A 74 20.11 -26.86 5.34
N ARG A 75 20.35 -27.80 6.26
CA ARG A 75 21.23 -28.95 6.02
C ARG A 75 20.73 -29.84 4.89
N LEU A 76 19.41 -30.01 4.76
CA LEU A 76 18.80 -30.78 3.68
C LEU A 76 19.03 -30.10 2.32
N TYR A 77 18.82 -28.78 2.25
CA TYR A 77 19.10 -27.99 1.05
C TYR A 77 20.60 -27.96 0.68
N GLU A 78 21.51 -27.90 1.66
CA GLU A 78 22.96 -27.98 1.39
C GLU A 78 23.38 -29.33 0.80
N LYS A 79 22.77 -30.43 1.27
CA LYS A 79 23.00 -31.78 0.70
C LYS A 79 22.47 -31.88 -0.73
N MET A 80 21.31 -31.29 -0.96
CA MET A 80 20.65 -31.23 -2.25
C MET A 80 21.44 -30.42 -3.27
N GLN A 81 21.93 -29.23 -2.89
CA GLN A 81 22.82 -28.42 -3.72
C GLN A 81 24.16 -29.13 -4.03
N ARG A 82 24.60 -30.03 -3.14
CA ARG A 82 25.79 -30.87 -3.37
C ARG A 82 25.51 -32.09 -4.26
N GLY A 83 24.24 -32.40 -4.53
CA GLY A 83 23.82 -33.60 -5.26
C GLY A 83 23.94 -34.90 -4.46
N ASP A 84 24.10 -34.81 -3.14
CA ASP A 84 24.28 -35.97 -2.23
C ASP A 84 22.95 -36.28 -1.52
N MET A 85 21.92 -36.57 -2.32
CA MET A 85 20.60 -36.97 -1.84
C MET A 85 20.34 -38.41 -2.27
N GLY A 86 20.24 -39.32 -1.29
CA GLY A 86 19.75 -40.68 -1.55
C GLY A 86 18.27 -40.68 -1.91
N GLU A 87 17.79 -41.69 -2.63
CA GLU A 87 16.37 -41.87 -2.92
C GLU A 87 15.61 -42.21 -1.64
N GLY A 88 14.77 -41.28 -1.15
CA GLY A 88 13.96 -41.49 0.05
C GLY A 88 12.72 -40.59 0.07
N PRO A 89 11.69 -40.95 0.86
CA PRO A 89 10.43 -40.21 0.94
C PRO A 89 10.56 -38.82 1.59
N GLU A 90 11.73 -38.50 2.17
CA GLU A 90 12.03 -37.20 2.78
C GLU A 90 12.78 -36.24 1.83
N CYS A 91 12.99 -36.63 0.56
CA CYS A 91 13.64 -35.76 -0.42
C CYS A 91 12.71 -34.62 -0.84
N LEU A 92 13.14 -33.38 -0.58
CA LEU A 92 12.45 -32.18 -1.03
C LEU A 92 12.61 -32.02 -2.56
N ILE A 93 11.63 -31.37 -3.20
CA ILE A 93 11.67 -31.05 -4.64
C ILE A 93 12.71 -29.96 -4.89
N ASP A 94 13.59 -30.15 -5.89
CA ASP A 94 14.56 -29.12 -6.29
C ASP A 94 13.89 -28.12 -7.22
N PHE A 95 13.52 -26.96 -6.69
CA PHE A 95 12.92 -25.91 -7.50
C PHE A 95 13.92 -25.31 -8.50
N SER A 96 15.22 -25.37 -8.24
CA SER A 96 16.24 -24.89 -9.18
C SER A 96 16.35 -25.83 -10.38
N GLN A 97 16.42 -27.14 -10.14
CA GLN A 97 16.39 -28.13 -11.22
C GLN A 97 15.05 -28.11 -11.96
N LYS A 98 13.94 -28.03 -11.24
CA LYS A 98 12.59 -27.97 -11.84
C LYS A 98 12.42 -26.76 -12.75
N TRP A 99 12.99 -25.60 -12.38
CA TRP A 99 12.95 -24.41 -13.23
C TRP A 99 13.75 -24.61 -14.52
N GLU A 100 14.90 -25.27 -14.43
CA GLU A 100 15.72 -25.60 -15.60
C GLU A 100 15.00 -26.59 -16.52
N GLU A 101 14.37 -27.63 -15.98
CA GLU A 101 13.53 -28.58 -16.73
C GLU A 101 12.36 -27.89 -17.43
N GLU A 102 11.67 -26.98 -16.74
CA GLU A 102 10.53 -26.22 -17.28
C GLU A 102 10.95 -25.24 -18.38
N LYS A 103 12.15 -24.64 -18.28
CA LYS A 103 12.72 -23.82 -19.36
C LYS A 103 13.05 -24.65 -20.59
N ILE A 104 13.60 -25.85 -20.40
CA ILE A 104 13.93 -26.74 -21.52
C ILE A 104 12.65 -27.21 -22.21
N SER A 105 11.61 -27.60 -21.45
CA SER A 105 10.32 -27.99 -22.04
C SER A 105 9.65 -26.83 -22.77
N ARG A 106 9.75 -25.60 -22.26
CA ARG A 106 9.18 -24.42 -22.90
C ARG A 106 9.93 -24.01 -24.17
N ASN A 107 11.24 -24.25 -24.25
CA ASN A 107 12.02 -23.98 -25.46
C ASN A 107 11.80 -25.04 -26.56
N GLU A 108 11.29 -26.23 -26.23
CA GLU A 108 10.94 -27.26 -27.21
C GLU A 108 9.55 -27.04 -27.84
N GLU A 109 8.72 -26.19 -27.25
CA GLU A 109 7.46 -25.71 -27.83
C GLU A 109 7.71 -24.37 -28.51
N GLU A 110 7.96 -24.40 -29.83
CA GLU A 110 8.18 -23.25 -30.70
C GLU A 110 7.19 -22.09 -30.42
N GLU A 111 7.64 -21.02 -29.77
CA GLU A 111 6.91 -19.75 -29.69
C GLU A 111 7.05 -19.05 -31.07
N GLU A 112 6.03 -19.18 -31.92
CA GLU A 112 5.81 -18.26 -33.04
C GLU A 112 5.58 -16.86 -32.45
N GLU A 113 6.60 -16.01 -32.47
CA GLU A 113 6.49 -14.59 -32.11
C GLU A 113 5.56 -13.87 -33.10
N GLU A 114 4.25 -13.92 -32.85
CA GLU A 114 3.29 -13.02 -33.50
C GLU A 114 3.61 -11.58 -33.05
N GLU A 115 4.06 -10.73 -33.97
CA GLU A 115 4.28 -9.30 -33.74
C GLU A 115 2.98 -8.66 -33.22
N GLU A 116 2.89 -8.44 -31.91
CA GLU A 116 1.71 -7.83 -31.29
C GLU A 116 1.61 -6.34 -31.66
N ASP A 117 0.59 -5.95 -32.42
CA ASP A 117 0.29 -4.55 -32.73
C ASP A 117 -0.01 -3.75 -31.42
N LEU A 118 0.84 -2.80 -31.03
CA LEU A 118 0.61 -1.89 -29.89
C LEU A 118 -0.23 -0.67 -30.29
N VAL A 119 -1.18 -0.27 -29.42
CA VAL A 119 -2.07 0.89 -29.60
C VAL A 119 -1.93 1.85 -28.42
N GLU A 120 -1.96 3.16 -28.67
CA GLU A 120 -1.99 4.18 -27.62
C GLU A 120 -3.36 4.22 -26.92
N THR A 121 -3.37 4.05 -25.60
CA THR A 121 -4.58 4.15 -24.76
C THR A 121 -4.39 5.15 -23.63
N THR A 122 -5.47 5.79 -23.19
CA THR A 122 -5.46 6.71 -22.05
C THR A 122 -5.98 6.00 -20.80
N ASP A 123 -5.13 5.90 -19.78
CA ASP A 123 -5.44 5.36 -18.45
C ASP A 123 -6.45 6.25 -17.70
N GLU A 124 -7.07 5.73 -16.65
CA GLU A 124 -8.06 6.41 -15.80
C GLU A 124 -7.52 7.71 -15.17
N PHE A 125 -6.19 7.80 -15.05
CA PHE A 125 -5.46 8.97 -14.58
C PHE A 125 -5.08 9.96 -15.70
N GLY A 126 -5.58 9.76 -16.92
CA GLY A 126 -5.35 10.64 -18.08
C GLY A 126 -3.95 10.53 -18.70
N ARG A 127 -3.20 9.46 -18.40
CA ARG A 127 -1.86 9.22 -18.94
C ARG A 127 -1.94 8.34 -20.19
N CYS A 128 -1.18 8.68 -21.23
CA CYS A 128 -1.07 7.84 -22.43
C CYS A 128 -0.09 6.68 -22.19
N ILE A 129 -0.53 5.45 -22.43
CA ILE A 129 0.26 4.22 -22.31
C ILE A 129 0.06 3.38 -23.60
N TRP A 130 1.13 2.72 -24.05
CA TRP A 130 1.09 1.77 -25.16
C TRP A 130 0.74 0.37 -24.65
N VAL A 131 -0.32 -0.21 -25.20
CA VAL A 131 -0.84 -1.51 -24.77
C VAL A 131 -1.13 -2.35 -26.03
N PRO A 132 -0.91 -3.67 -26.02
CA PRO A 132 -1.29 -4.54 -27.14
C PRO A 132 -2.76 -4.35 -27.55
N ALA A 133 -3.05 -4.38 -28.85
CA ALA A 133 -4.37 -4.05 -29.39
C ALA A 133 -5.51 -4.89 -28.79
N HIS A 134 -5.23 -6.13 -28.40
CA HIS A 134 -6.20 -7.02 -27.78
C HIS A 134 -6.52 -6.66 -26.32
N GLN A 135 -5.66 -5.88 -25.66
CA GLN A 135 -5.82 -5.36 -24.29
C GLN A 135 -6.34 -3.92 -24.27
N ALA A 136 -6.38 -3.24 -25.42
CA ALA A 136 -6.91 -1.88 -25.54
C ALA A 136 -8.44 -1.87 -25.31
N THR A 137 -8.84 -1.73 -24.06
CA THR A 137 -10.25 -1.66 -23.66
C THR A 137 -10.80 -0.24 -23.79
N ARG A 138 -12.00 -0.09 -24.36
CA ARG A 138 -12.68 1.21 -24.40
C ARG A 138 -13.63 1.35 -23.20
N ILE A 139 -13.61 2.53 -22.58
CA ILE A 139 -14.56 2.92 -21.54
C ILE A 139 -15.86 3.38 -22.25
N ASP A 140 -16.95 2.66 -22.01
CA ASP A 140 -18.30 3.04 -22.47
C ASP A 140 -18.75 4.34 -21.76
N GLN A 141 -19.79 5.01 -22.27
CA GLN A 141 -20.37 6.24 -21.69
C GLN A 141 -20.86 6.10 -20.23
N PHE A 142 -20.86 4.87 -19.70
CA PHE A 142 -21.17 4.52 -18.32
C PHE A 142 -19.94 4.11 -17.48
N GLY A 143 -18.72 4.38 -17.94
CA GLY A 143 -17.49 4.09 -17.19
C GLY A 143 -17.07 2.61 -17.15
N ARG A 144 -17.68 1.76 -17.98
CA ARG A 144 -17.41 0.31 -17.97
C ARG A 144 -16.46 -0.07 -19.10
N VAL A 145 -15.44 -0.83 -18.74
CA VAL A 145 -14.38 -1.33 -19.62
C VAL A 145 -14.93 -2.52 -20.43
N ARG A 146 -15.00 -2.42 -21.76
CA ARG A 146 -15.40 -3.53 -22.65
C ARG A 146 -14.39 -3.76 -23.77
N MET A 147 -14.13 -5.03 -24.05
CA MET A 147 -13.42 -5.47 -25.27
C MET A 147 -14.39 -5.39 -26.45
N VAL A 148 -14.02 -4.70 -27.52
CA VAL A 148 -14.84 -4.59 -28.73
C VAL A 148 -14.09 -5.24 -29.90
N GLY A 149 -14.69 -6.26 -30.52
CA GLY A 149 -14.14 -6.86 -31.74
C GLY A 149 -14.20 -5.88 -32.93
N LYS A 150 -13.24 -5.99 -33.85
CA LYS A 150 -12.95 -5.09 -34.99
C LYS A 150 -14.15 -4.69 -35.89
N GLN A 151 -15.33 -5.31 -35.75
CA GLN A 151 -16.49 -5.12 -36.62
C GLN A 151 -17.57 -4.16 -36.09
N ALA A 152 -17.47 -3.68 -34.84
CA ALA A 152 -18.53 -2.87 -34.21
C ALA A 152 -18.25 -1.36 -34.17
N THR A 153 -17.63 -0.81 -35.21
CA THR A 153 -17.44 0.64 -35.35
C THR A 153 -18.74 1.29 -35.81
N VAL A 154 -19.60 1.66 -34.86
CA VAL A 154 -20.74 2.56 -35.13
C VAL A 154 -20.29 3.98 -34.81
N PRO A 155 -20.41 4.95 -35.73
CA PRO A 155 -19.92 6.31 -35.51
C PRO A 155 -20.65 6.99 -34.34
N TYR A 156 -19.88 7.74 -33.55
CA TYR A 156 -20.35 8.49 -32.39
C TYR A 156 -21.47 9.46 -32.77
N GLY A 157 -22.60 9.39 -32.07
CA GLY A 157 -23.73 10.33 -32.24
C GLY A 157 -25.11 9.67 -32.36
N PHE A 158 -25.19 8.34 -32.49
CA PHE A 158 -26.47 7.64 -32.50
C PHE A 158 -26.80 7.07 -31.11
N CYS A 159 -27.56 7.82 -30.32
CA CYS A 159 -28.11 7.32 -29.06
C CYS A 159 -29.13 6.23 -29.38
N LEU A 160 -28.73 4.97 -29.31
CA LEU A 160 -29.65 3.82 -29.29
C LEU A 160 -30.26 3.69 -27.88
N CYS A 161 -30.80 4.79 -27.36
CA CYS A 161 -31.51 4.85 -26.10
C CYS A 161 -33.02 4.74 -26.35
N VAL A 162 -33.44 3.84 -27.24
CA VAL A 162 -34.86 3.60 -27.52
C VAL A 162 -35.02 2.11 -27.84
N PHE A 163 -35.57 1.37 -26.88
CA PHE A 163 -35.91 -0.07 -26.90
C PHE A 163 -34.76 -1.10 -26.83
N LEU A 164 -34.11 -1.23 -25.67
CA LEU A 164 -33.77 -2.58 -25.22
C LEU A 164 -35.02 -3.14 -24.54
N THR A 165 -35.90 -3.74 -25.32
CA THR A 165 -36.83 -4.73 -24.77
C THR A 165 -35.99 -5.77 -24.03
N ASN A 166 -36.43 -6.20 -22.84
CA ASN A 166 -35.87 -7.37 -22.19
C ASN A 166 -35.77 -8.47 -23.24
N SER A 167 -34.56 -8.87 -23.65
CA SER A 167 -34.41 -9.93 -24.62
C SER A 167 -34.99 -11.19 -23.97
N GLU A 168 -36.12 -11.66 -24.48
CA GLU A 168 -36.83 -12.83 -23.93
C GLU A 168 -35.95 -14.10 -23.98
N ASN A 169 -34.91 -14.08 -24.81
CA ASN A 169 -33.99 -15.19 -25.07
C ASN A 169 -32.63 -15.06 -24.37
N VAL A 170 -32.56 -14.47 -23.17
CA VAL A 170 -31.34 -14.59 -22.35
C VAL A 170 -31.31 -15.96 -21.70
N ILE A 171 -30.34 -16.79 -22.08
CA ILE A 171 -30.11 -18.10 -21.45
C ILE A 171 -29.60 -17.86 -20.03
N ARG A 172 -30.49 -18.06 -19.04
CA ARG A 172 -30.14 -17.98 -17.62
C ARG A 172 -29.51 -19.32 -17.21
N GLY A 173 -28.19 -19.32 -17.02
CA GLY A 173 -27.48 -20.48 -16.48
C GLY A 173 -27.62 -20.57 -14.96
N ASP A 174 -27.31 -21.74 -14.39
CA ASP A 174 -27.43 -22.06 -12.96
C ASP A 174 -26.58 -21.14 -12.04
N HIS A 175 -25.52 -20.53 -12.59
CA HIS A 175 -24.65 -19.58 -11.89
C HIS A 175 -24.97 -18.10 -12.16
N ILE A 176 -25.84 -17.80 -13.13
CA ILE A 176 -26.27 -16.43 -13.37
C ILE A 176 -27.44 -16.16 -12.44
N GLN A 177 -27.16 -15.58 -11.28
CA GLN A 177 -28.20 -14.98 -10.43
C GLN A 177 -28.78 -13.79 -11.18
N ALA A 178 -29.74 -14.03 -12.06
CA ALA A 178 -30.60 -12.95 -12.52
C ALA A 178 -31.24 -12.34 -11.27
N ALA A 179 -31.14 -11.02 -11.11
CA ALA A 179 -31.95 -10.33 -10.11
C ALA A 179 -33.38 -10.83 -10.29
N PRO A 180 -34.05 -11.31 -9.22
CA PRO A 180 -35.42 -11.75 -9.37
C PRO A 180 -36.17 -10.58 -10.00
N ASN A 181 -36.90 -10.86 -11.09
CA ASN A 181 -37.84 -9.92 -11.66
C ASN A 181 -38.97 -9.76 -10.61
N LEU A 182 -38.68 -9.03 -9.54
CA LEU A 182 -39.63 -8.68 -8.50
C LEU A 182 -40.56 -7.65 -9.14
N ASP A 183 -41.85 -7.97 -9.19
CA ASP A 183 -42.87 -7.01 -9.60
C ASP A 183 -42.73 -5.75 -8.73
N ASP A 184 -42.84 -4.56 -9.31
CA ASP A 184 -42.70 -3.28 -8.59
C ASP A 184 -43.58 -3.19 -7.33
N LYS A 185 -44.71 -3.91 -7.32
CA LYS A 185 -45.61 -4.02 -6.16
C LYS A 185 -44.99 -4.80 -5.00
N LYS A 186 -44.31 -5.91 -5.27
CA LYS A 186 -43.61 -6.72 -4.25
C LYS A 186 -42.39 -5.98 -3.71
N MET A 187 -41.72 -5.20 -4.56
CA MET A 187 -40.59 -4.37 -4.12
C MET A 187 -41.05 -3.28 -3.15
N LYS A 188 -42.20 -2.65 -3.41
CA LYS A 188 -42.82 -1.70 -2.47
C LYS A 188 -43.27 -2.36 -1.18
N GLU A 189 -43.87 -3.54 -1.26
CA GLU A 189 -44.29 -4.32 -0.09
C GLU A 189 -43.11 -4.65 0.83
N ILE A 190 -41.99 -5.13 0.29
CA ILE A 190 -40.76 -5.42 1.06
C ILE A 190 -40.16 -4.15 1.70
N LEU A 191 -40.26 -2.99 1.03
CA LEU A 191 -39.76 -1.72 1.57
C LEU A 191 -40.70 -1.10 2.61
N GLU A 192 -41.99 -1.42 2.54
CA GLU A 192 -43.01 -0.96 3.49
C GLU A 192 -43.14 -1.90 4.70
N GLU A 193 -42.69 -3.16 4.58
CA GLU A 193 -42.53 -4.05 5.73
C GLU A 193 -41.53 -3.42 6.71
N PRO A 194 -41.94 -3.18 7.97
CA PRO A 194 -40.99 -2.70 8.96
C PRO A 194 -39.91 -3.74 9.13
N ASP A 195 -38.65 -3.31 9.05
CA ASP A 195 -37.47 -4.12 9.37
C ASP A 195 -37.56 -4.60 10.83
N THR A 196 -38.33 -5.65 11.06
CA THR A 196 -38.40 -6.35 12.34
C THR A 196 -37.19 -7.26 12.40
N VAL A 197 -36.03 -6.64 12.60
CA VAL A 197 -34.78 -7.37 12.80
C VAL A 197 -35.00 -8.25 14.03
N PRO A 198 -34.97 -9.59 13.89
CA PRO A 198 -35.15 -10.46 15.03
C PRO A 198 -34.05 -10.14 16.07
N GLU A 199 -34.40 -10.18 17.36
CA GLU A 199 -33.48 -9.97 18.49
C GLU A 199 -32.49 -11.16 18.64
N VAL A 200 -31.84 -11.55 17.55
CA VAL A 200 -30.83 -12.58 17.51
C VAL A 200 -29.47 -11.90 17.45
N HIS A 201 -28.78 -11.96 18.57
CA HIS A 201 -27.48 -11.32 18.72
C HIS A 201 -26.34 -12.26 18.36
N TYR A 202 -25.27 -11.69 17.82
CA TYR A 202 -24.06 -12.44 17.51
C TYR A 202 -23.41 -13.03 18.78
N ASP A 203 -23.17 -14.34 18.76
CA ASP A 203 -22.46 -15.05 19.80
C ASP A 203 -21.01 -15.35 19.37
N GLY A 204 -20.06 -14.59 19.90
CA GLY A 204 -18.65 -14.77 19.59
C GLY A 204 -18.05 -16.04 20.19
N THR A 205 -18.73 -16.76 21.10
CA THR A 205 -18.20 -18.04 21.62
C THR A 205 -18.18 -19.14 20.55
N ARG A 206 -19.02 -19.00 19.51
CA ARG A 206 -19.11 -19.95 18.39
C ARG A 206 -18.05 -19.71 17.31
N GLU A 207 -17.28 -18.64 17.42
CA GLU A 207 -16.28 -18.28 16.42
C GLU A 207 -14.93 -18.96 16.71
N ILE A 208 -14.39 -19.64 15.69
CA ILE A 208 -13.10 -20.36 15.76
C ILE A 208 -11.92 -19.47 15.35
N ARG A 209 -12.18 -18.28 14.79
CA ARG A 209 -11.15 -17.35 14.34
C ARG A 209 -10.43 -16.68 15.51
N THR A 210 -9.18 -16.28 15.28
CA THR A 210 -8.40 -15.48 16.23
C THR A 210 -9.01 -14.09 16.38
N LYS A 211 -9.48 -13.78 17.59
CA LYS A 211 -10.06 -12.48 17.92
C LYS A 211 -8.96 -11.45 18.18
N GLY A 212 -9.21 -10.20 17.79
CA GLY A 212 -8.26 -9.10 17.97
C GLY A 212 -8.09 -8.68 19.44
N VAL A 213 -7.08 -7.84 19.70
CA VAL A 213 -6.70 -7.36 21.05
C VAL A 213 -7.78 -6.50 21.71
N ALA A 214 -8.73 -5.96 20.94
CA ALA A 214 -9.85 -5.15 21.41
C ALA A 214 -11.20 -5.87 21.27
N PHE A 215 -11.20 -7.21 21.22
CA PHE A 215 -12.44 -7.96 21.17
C PHE A 215 -13.22 -7.84 22.49
N TYR A 216 -14.50 -7.45 22.40
CA TYR A 216 -15.43 -7.34 23.52
C TYR A 216 -16.68 -8.17 23.22
N GLN A 217 -17.05 -9.08 24.11
CA GLN A 217 -18.24 -9.93 23.99
C GLN A 217 -19.37 -9.36 24.82
N PHE A 218 -20.48 -9.03 24.17
CA PHE A 218 -21.71 -8.62 24.87
C PHE A 218 -22.43 -9.81 25.50
N SER A 219 -23.18 -9.54 26.56
CA SER A 219 -24.14 -10.50 27.13
C SER A 219 -25.24 -10.83 26.12
N GLN A 220 -25.82 -12.03 26.25
CA GLN A 220 -27.02 -12.44 25.52
C GLN A 220 -28.29 -11.85 26.16
N ASP A 221 -28.21 -11.44 27.43
CA ASP A 221 -29.31 -10.77 28.12
C ASP A 221 -29.43 -9.31 27.66
N GLU A 222 -30.60 -8.92 27.16
CA GLU A 222 -30.81 -7.63 26.50
C GLU A 222 -30.57 -6.44 27.44
N GLU A 223 -31.02 -6.52 28.69
CA GLU A 223 -30.82 -5.45 29.68
C GLU A 223 -29.33 -5.22 29.98
N LEU A 224 -28.58 -6.30 30.18
CA LEU A 224 -27.14 -6.23 30.44
C LEU A 224 -26.39 -5.76 29.21
N ARG A 225 -26.79 -6.21 28.02
CA ARG A 225 -26.22 -5.76 26.75
C ARG A 225 -26.41 -4.26 26.54
N GLN A 226 -27.60 -3.72 26.83
CA GLN A 226 -27.88 -2.30 26.71
C GLN A 226 -27.02 -1.47 27.68
N GLN A 227 -26.86 -1.94 28.92
CA GLN A 227 -25.96 -1.32 29.89
C GLN A 227 -24.51 -1.34 29.39
N GLN A 228 -24.03 -2.49 28.91
CA GLN A 228 -22.69 -2.64 28.34
C GLN A 228 -22.48 -1.73 27.12
N MET A 229 -23.50 -1.53 26.28
CA MET A 229 -23.43 -0.59 25.16
C MET A 229 -23.37 0.86 25.63
N ALA A 230 -24.15 1.24 26.64
CA ALA A 230 -24.12 2.58 27.21
C ALA A 230 -22.75 2.90 27.83
N ASP A 231 -22.17 1.95 28.57
CA ASP A 231 -20.83 2.07 29.16
C ASP A 231 -19.74 2.19 28.09
N LEU A 232 -19.85 1.44 26.99
CA LEU A 232 -18.90 1.52 25.88
C LEU A 232 -19.00 2.88 25.16
N GLN A 233 -20.23 3.41 25.01
CA GLN A 233 -20.46 4.73 24.44
C GLN A 233 -19.89 5.85 25.34
N SER A 234 -20.06 5.76 26.65
CA SER A 234 -19.49 6.74 27.58
C SER A 234 -17.96 6.72 27.55
N ALA A 235 -17.35 5.52 27.59
CA ALA A 235 -15.90 5.38 27.47
C ALA A 235 -15.37 5.94 26.14
N ARG A 236 -16.12 5.73 25.04
CA ARG A 236 -15.78 6.32 23.74
C ARG A 236 -15.82 7.84 23.79
N ALA A 237 -16.88 8.43 24.33
CA ALA A 237 -17.01 9.89 24.44
C ALA A 237 -15.89 10.51 25.30
N GLU A 238 -15.50 9.85 26.39
CA GLU A 238 -14.35 10.27 27.22
C GLU A 238 -13.04 10.24 26.42
N THR A 239 -12.78 9.17 25.67
CA THR A 239 -11.55 9.07 24.85
C THR A 239 -11.54 10.06 23.68
N GLU A 240 -12.70 10.33 23.07
CA GLU A 240 -12.83 11.35 22.01
C GLU A 240 -12.56 12.74 22.58
N TYR A 241 -13.15 13.06 23.74
CA TYR A 241 -12.88 14.30 24.46
C TYR A 241 -11.39 14.46 24.83
N GLU A 242 -10.76 13.43 25.39
CA GLU A 242 -9.32 13.46 25.71
C GLU A 242 -8.45 13.64 24.45
N ARG A 243 -8.83 13.04 23.32
CA ARG A 243 -8.11 13.19 22.05
C ARG A 243 -8.25 14.58 21.46
N GLU A 244 -9.42 15.20 21.56
CA GLU A 244 -9.66 16.59 21.19
C GLU A 244 -8.85 17.54 22.07
N MET A 245 -8.90 17.37 23.39
CA MET A 245 -8.17 18.19 24.35
C MET A 245 -6.65 18.08 24.19
N ASN A 246 -6.15 16.88 23.88
CA ASN A 246 -4.72 16.65 23.64
C ASN A 246 -4.26 16.99 22.21
N GLY A 247 -5.17 17.48 21.35
CA GLY A 247 -4.85 17.88 19.97
C GLY A 247 -4.38 16.73 19.07
N ALA A 248 -4.74 15.48 19.39
CA ALA A 248 -4.37 14.29 18.63
C ALA A 248 -5.28 14.07 17.40
N ILE A 249 -6.42 14.75 17.35
CA ILE A 249 -7.30 14.82 16.20
C ILE A 249 -7.07 16.19 15.56
N GLU A 250 -6.42 16.22 14.39
CA GLU A 250 -6.60 17.37 13.49
C GLU A 250 -8.09 17.38 13.12
N PRO A 251 -8.84 18.44 13.42
CA PRO A 251 -10.23 18.47 13.06
C PRO A 251 -10.32 18.32 11.54
N GLU A 252 -11.14 17.38 11.08
CA GLU A 252 -11.33 17.07 9.66
C GLU A 252 -11.75 18.30 8.84
N THR A 253 -12.22 19.35 9.52
CA THR A 253 -12.49 20.68 9.00
C THR A 253 -11.28 21.39 8.40
N ARG A 254 -10.04 21.00 8.70
CA ARG A 254 -8.85 21.56 8.00
C ARG A 254 -8.61 20.96 6.61
N ARG A 255 -9.31 19.88 6.24
CA ARG A 255 -9.19 19.27 4.89
C ARG A 255 -10.16 19.86 3.89
N ILE A 256 -11.24 20.46 4.35
CA ILE A 256 -12.13 21.26 3.53
C ILE A 256 -11.59 22.68 3.66
N ASP A 257 -10.75 23.12 2.72
CA ASP A 257 -10.37 24.53 2.60
C ASP A 257 -11.60 25.41 2.87
N ASP A 258 -11.57 26.21 3.95
CA ASP A 258 -12.64 27.17 4.21
C ASP A 258 -12.80 28.05 2.96
N PRO A 259 -14.03 28.30 2.47
CA PRO A 259 -14.27 29.17 1.31
C PRO A 259 -13.58 30.55 1.46
N MET A 260 -13.46 31.00 2.71
CA MET A 260 -12.69 32.19 3.12
C MET A 260 -11.20 32.09 2.82
N GLU A 261 -10.55 30.96 3.11
CA GLU A 261 -9.12 30.78 2.83
C GLU A 261 -8.82 30.69 1.32
N ARG A 262 -9.78 30.18 0.52
CA ARG A 262 -9.67 30.20 -0.95
C ARG A 262 -9.74 31.63 -1.49
N LEU A 263 -10.74 32.41 -1.06
CA LEU A 263 -10.89 33.82 -1.45
C LEU A 263 -9.67 34.65 -1.02
N GLU A 264 -9.13 34.42 0.17
CA GLU A 264 -7.91 35.11 0.62
C GLU A 264 -6.69 34.77 -0.25
N ARG A 265 -6.56 33.51 -0.69
CA ARG A 265 -5.48 33.10 -1.59
C ARG A 265 -5.62 33.75 -2.95
N GLU A 266 -6.84 33.82 -3.50
CA GLU A 266 -7.13 34.49 -4.77
C GLU A 266 -6.78 35.98 -4.71
N LEU A 267 -7.26 36.70 -3.68
CA LEU A 267 -6.93 38.11 -3.47
C LEU A 267 -5.43 38.36 -3.29
N LYS A 268 -4.71 37.44 -2.63
CA LYS A 268 -3.25 37.53 -2.47
C LYS A 268 -2.51 37.31 -3.80
N LEU A 269 -3.05 36.47 -4.69
CA LEU A 269 -2.50 36.25 -6.03
C LEU A 269 -2.80 37.43 -6.95
N GLU A 270 -4.01 38.00 -6.89
CA GLU A 270 -4.38 39.21 -7.62
C GLU A 270 -3.51 40.39 -7.24
N LYS A 271 -3.34 40.66 -5.93
CA LYS A 271 -2.44 41.73 -5.46
C LYS A 271 -1.00 41.52 -5.89
N LYS A 272 -0.50 40.28 -5.87
CA LYS A 272 0.84 39.97 -6.39
C LYS A 272 0.94 40.18 -7.90
N GLY A 273 -0.15 39.93 -8.64
CA GLY A 273 -0.25 40.20 -10.07
C GLY A 273 -0.25 41.69 -10.36
N GLU A 274 -1.01 42.48 -9.60
CA GLU A 274 -1.03 43.95 -9.67
C GLU A 274 0.34 44.54 -9.30
N GLU A 275 0.95 44.10 -8.20
CA GLU A 275 2.32 44.50 -7.81
C GLU A 275 3.36 44.11 -8.88
N TRP A 276 3.13 43.02 -9.60
CA TRP A 276 4.00 42.60 -10.70
C TRP A 276 3.80 43.47 -11.96
N LEU A 277 2.56 43.85 -12.28
CA LEU A 277 2.24 44.76 -13.37
C LEU A 277 2.76 46.18 -13.10
N ASP A 278 2.60 46.68 -11.87
CA ASP A 278 3.13 47.97 -11.43
C ASP A 278 4.66 48.03 -11.54
N ASN A 279 5.34 46.92 -11.20
CA ASN A 279 6.80 46.81 -11.36
C ASN A 279 7.26 46.71 -12.83
N LEU A 280 6.36 46.38 -13.76
CA LEU A 280 6.62 46.38 -15.20
C LEU A 280 6.34 47.73 -15.87
N GLY A 281 5.76 48.69 -15.14
CA GLY A 281 5.53 50.05 -15.61
C GLY A 281 4.47 50.17 -16.71
N LEU A 282 3.47 49.27 -16.71
CA LEU A 282 2.26 49.34 -17.54
C LEU A 282 1.13 50.08 -16.81
#